data_AF-A0A7R9QEQ5-F1
#
_entry.id   AF-A0A7R9QEQ5-F1
#
_cell.length_a   1.000
_cell.length_b   1.000
_cell.length_c   1.000
_cell.angle_alpha   90.00
_cell.angle_beta   90.00
_cell.angle_gamma   90.00
#
_symmetry.space_group_name_H-M   'P 1'
#
loop_
_entity.id
_entity.type
_entity.pdbx_description
1 polymer ?
#
loop_
_entity_poly.entity_id
_entity_poly.type
_entity_poly.pdbx_seq_one_letter_code
_entity_poly.pdbx_strand_id
1 'polypeptide(L)'
;MEYQTKRGGRVILSDIQTYPKQDGWTPLEAMAKTILVETGITQALIKQNALADRVKDSDYSGFLFNFLREQIRDVKELSDHVTRLKRNVAESQIRQNLHPEIEFAINNITNSEFMAYYFYEQMRSADDLMRVARKFMEYQNKRGGRVILSDISAFPRRDSWTPLEAIAKSIWVEQLVNQNLLKQNALAESIKDSHFSNFLSNFINEEVIVLKELADHMTQLQRAGPGIGEY
;
A
#
# COMPACT_ATOMS: atom_id res chain seq x y z
N MET A 1 -13.22 -26.71 -27.10
CA MET A 1 -14.47 -27.08 -27.82
C MET A 1 -14.19 -27.66 -29.19
N GLU A 2 -13.35 -27.03 -30.02
CA GLU A 2 -13.04 -27.48 -31.39
C GLU A 2 -12.44 -28.90 -31.48
N TYR A 3 -11.61 -29.31 -30.51
CA TYR A 3 -11.05 -30.67 -30.44
C TYR A 3 -12.14 -31.76 -30.37
N GLN A 4 -13.17 -31.56 -29.53
CA GLN A 4 -14.23 -32.54 -29.31
C GLN A 4 -15.14 -32.68 -30.54
N THR A 5 -15.50 -31.55 -31.17
CA THR A 5 -16.32 -31.56 -32.40
C THR A 5 -15.59 -32.19 -33.57
N LYS A 6 -14.27 -31.98 -33.71
CA LYS A 6 -13.44 -32.63 -34.75
C LYS A 6 -13.40 -34.16 -34.63
N ARG A 7 -13.63 -34.69 -33.43
CA ARG A 7 -13.72 -36.14 -33.17
C ARG A 7 -15.15 -36.69 -33.15
N GLY A 8 -16.12 -35.90 -33.64
CA GLY A 8 -17.54 -36.30 -33.71
C GLY A 8 -18.27 -36.28 -32.35
N GLY A 9 -17.66 -35.71 -31.31
CA GLY A 9 -18.25 -35.60 -29.98
C GLY A 9 -19.19 -34.40 -29.84
N ARG A 10 -20.13 -34.49 -28.91
CA ARG A 10 -21.05 -33.40 -28.54
C ARG A 10 -20.53 -32.64 -27.33
N VAL A 11 -20.39 -31.31 -27.45
CA VAL A 11 -20.01 -30.44 -26.35
C VAL A 11 -21.20 -30.28 -25.40
N ILE A 12 -20.99 -30.58 -24.12
CA ILE A 12 -21.95 -30.33 -23.03
C ILE A 12 -21.20 -29.51 -21.99
N LEU A 13 -21.69 -28.31 -21.69
CA LEU A 13 -21.12 -27.45 -20.67
C LEU A 13 -21.99 -27.55 -19.42
N SER A 14 -21.34 -27.69 -18.27
CA SER A 14 -22.00 -27.57 -16.96
C SER A 14 -22.01 -26.11 -16.52
N ASP A 15 -22.93 -25.77 -15.63
CA ASP A 15 -22.95 -24.47 -14.98
C ASP A 15 -21.61 -24.20 -14.27
N ILE A 16 -21.10 -22.98 -14.45
CA ILE A 16 -19.86 -22.55 -13.80
C ILE A 16 -20.17 -22.32 -12.33
N GLN A 17 -19.51 -23.09 -11.47
CA GLN A 17 -19.61 -22.89 -10.03
C GLN A 17 -18.88 -21.59 -9.67
N THR A 18 -19.62 -20.50 -9.46
CA THR A 18 -19.05 -19.23 -9.03
C THR A 18 -18.69 -19.30 -7.55
N TYR A 19 -17.46 -18.92 -7.21
CA TYR A 19 -17.11 -18.69 -5.82
C TYR A 19 -17.83 -17.44 -5.30
N PRO A 20 -18.37 -17.46 -4.07
CA PRO A 20 -18.97 -16.28 -3.48
C PRO A 20 -17.94 -15.15 -3.45
N LYS A 21 -18.37 -13.96 -3.88
CA LYS A 21 -17.56 -12.75 -3.77
C LYS A 21 -17.28 -12.53 -2.29
N GLN A 22 -16.01 -12.61 -1.90
CA GLN A 22 -15.56 -12.24 -0.57
C GLN A 22 -14.89 -10.89 -0.67
N ASP A 23 -15.29 -9.95 0.18
CA ASP A 23 -14.61 -8.66 0.30
C ASP A 23 -13.42 -8.78 1.26
N GLY A 24 -12.34 -8.05 0.97
CA GLY A 24 -11.21 -7.90 1.89
C GLY A 24 -10.11 -8.97 1.84
N TRP A 25 -9.96 -9.71 0.74
CA TRP A 25 -8.82 -10.63 0.59
C TRP A 25 -7.49 -9.89 0.67
N THR A 26 -6.56 -10.38 1.49
CA THR A 26 -5.15 -10.02 1.31
C THR A 26 -4.61 -10.67 0.02
N PRO A 27 -3.59 -10.07 -0.63
CA PRO A 27 -2.95 -10.67 -1.81
C PRO A 27 -2.45 -12.11 -1.54
N LEU A 28 -1.95 -12.37 -0.34
CA LEU A 28 -1.48 -13.69 0.06
C LEU A 28 -2.62 -14.72 0.11
N GLU A 29 -3.74 -14.38 0.74
CA GLU A 29 -4.90 -15.26 0.80
C GLU A 29 -5.44 -15.53 -0.61
N ALA A 30 -5.56 -14.49 -1.44
CA ALA A 30 -6.11 -14.62 -2.79
C ALA A 30 -5.26 -15.56 -3.65
N MET A 31 -3.94 -15.40 -3.61
CA MET A 31 -3.02 -16.27 -4.33
C MET A 31 -3.00 -17.70 -3.74
N ALA A 32 -3.08 -17.86 -2.42
CA ALA A 32 -3.17 -19.19 -1.80
C ALA A 32 -4.45 -19.94 -2.20
N LYS A 33 -5.59 -19.23 -2.32
CA LYS A 33 -6.84 -19.81 -2.82
C LYS A 33 -6.75 -20.14 -4.30
N THR A 34 -6.11 -19.29 -5.10
CA THR A 34 -5.88 -19.54 -6.53
C THR A 34 -5.09 -20.83 -6.73
N ILE A 35 -4.02 -21.05 -5.95
CA ILE A 35 -3.25 -22.31 -5.98
C ILE A 35 -4.14 -23.53 -5.69
N LEU A 36 -5.05 -23.44 -4.71
CA LEU A 36 -5.98 -24.53 -4.41
C LEU A 36 -6.89 -24.87 -5.59
N VAL A 37 -7.34 -23.86 -6.35
CA VAL A 37 -8.17 -24.05 -7.54
C VAL A 37 -7.34 -24.69 -8.66
N GLU A 38 -6.17 -24.14 -8.97
CA GLU A 38 -5.29 -24.63 -10.05
C GLU A 38 -4.80 -26.07 -9.79
N THR A 39 -4.48 -26.41 -8.53
CA THR A 39 -4.16 -27.80 -8.16
C THR A 39 -5.34 -28.75 -8.36
N GLY A 40 -6.57 -28.29 -8.13
CA GLY A 40 -7.79 -29.03 -8.45
C GLY A 40 -7.95 -29.29 -9.95
N ILE A 41 -7.67 -28.27 -10.78
CA ILE A 41 -7.68 -28.38 -12.26
C ILE A 41 -6.61 -29.38 -12.72
N THR A 42 -5.39 -29.26 -12.20
CA THR A 42 -4.28 -30.18 -12.48
C THR A 42 -4.68 -31.62 -12.15
N GLN A 43 -5.30 -31.85 -10.99
CA GLN A 43 -5.76 -33.19 -10.60
C GLN A 43 -6.85 -33.75 -11.52
N ALA A 44 -7.75 -32.89 -12.02
CA ALA A 44 -8.77 -33.26 -12.99
C ALA A 44 -8.14 -33.64 -14.34
N LEU A 45 -7.16 -32.87 -14.82
CA LEU A 45 -6.42 -33.17 -16.05
C LEU A 45 -5.64 -34.48 -15.95
N ILE A 46 -4.97 -34.74 -14.81
CA ILE A 46 -4.27 -36.01 -14.57
C ILE A 46 -5.25 -37.19 -14.63
N LYS A 47 -6.43 -37.06 -14.02
CA LYS A 47 -7.48 -38.10 -14.08
C LYS A 47 -7.95 -38.35 -15.52
N GLN A 48 -8.12 -37.29 -16.32
CA GLN A 48 -8.48 -37.43 -17.73
C GLN A 48 -7.35 -38.07 -18.55
N ASN A 49 -6.09 -37.75 -18.25
CA ASN A 49 -4.95 -38.35 -18.94
C ASN A 49 -4.84 -39.85 -18.63
N ALA A 50 -5.02 -40.24 -17.35
CA ALA A 50 -5.06 -41.65 -16.96
C ALA A 50 -6.21 -42.42 -17.62
N LEU A 51 -7.35 -41.75 -17.86
CA LEU A 51 -8.45 -42.33 -18.65
C LEU A 51 -8.04 -42.52 -20.11
N ALA A 52 -7.44 -41.50 -20.73
CA ALA A 52 -6.95 -41.56 -22.12
C ALA A 52 -5.98 -42.73 -22.31
N ASP A 53 -5.04 -42.91 -21.39
CA ASP A 53 -4.07 -44.01 -21.42
C ASP A 53 -4.77 -45.37 -21.26
N ARG A 54 -5.75 -45.48 -20.35
CA ARG A 54 -6.54 -46.71 -20.14
C ARG A 54 -7.29 -47.13 -21.41
N VAL A 55 -7.88 -46.18 -22.12
CA VAL A 55 -8.62 -46.45 -23.37
C VAL A 55 -7.71 -46.46 -24.60
N LYS A 56 -6.39 -46.27 -24.42
CA LYS A 56 -5.36 -46.22 -25.47
C LYS A 56 -5.63 -45.14 -26.53
N ASP A 57 -6.15 -43.99 -26.11
CA ASP A 57 -6.42 -42.83 -26.96
C ASP A 57 -5.22 -41.88 -26.96
N SER A 58 -4.25 -42.18 -27.83
CA SER A 58 -2.99 -41.42 -27.94
C SER A 58 -3.21 -39.96 -28.31
N ASP A 59 -4.22 -39.67 -29.14
CA ASP A 59 -4.52 -38.30 -29.57
C ASP A 59 -5.03 -37.48 -28.38
N TYR A 60 -5.90 -38.06 -27.54
CA TYR A 60 -6.41 -37.37 -26.36
C TYR A 60 -5.34 -37.20 -25.28
N SER A 61 -4.50 -38.22 -25.05
CA SER A 61 -3.35 -38.14 -24.14
C SER A 61 -2.37 -37.04 -24.60
N GLY A 62 -2.03 -36.99 -25.89
CA GLY A 62 -1.19 -35.94 -26.48
C GLY A 62 -1.80 -34.55 -26.39
N PHE A 63 -3.11 -34.43 -26.59
CA PHE A 63 -3.84 -33.16 -26.41
C PHE A 63 -3.76 -32.66 -24.97
N LEU A 64 -4.00 -33.52 -23.98
CA LEU A 64 -3.96 -33.17 -22.55
C LEU A 64 -2.55 -32.81 -22.05
N PHE A 65 -1.51 -33.40 -22.64
CA PHE A 65 -0.13 -33.16 -22.24
C PHE A 65 0.29 -31.69 -22.33
N ASN A 66 -0.19 -30.96 -23.35
CA ASN A 66 0.09 -29.53 -23.50
C ASN A 66 -0.49 -28.72 -22.33
N PHE A 67 -1.74 -28.99 -21.95
CA PHE A 67 -2.40 -28.33 -20.82
C PHE A 67 -1.74 -28.68 -19.48
N LEU A 68 -1.32 -29.94 -19.30
CA LEU A 68 -0.60 -30.36 -18.09
C LEU A 68 0.74 -29.64 -17.94
N ARG A 69 1.48 -29.42 -19.05
CA ARG A 69 2.73 -28.65 -19.02
C ARG A 69 2.51 -27.19 -18.61
N GLU A 70 1.51 -26.54 -19.20
CA GLU A 70 1.16 -25.16 -18.86
C GLU A 70 0.72 -25.06 -17.40
N GLN A 71 -0.16 -25.95 -16.95
CA GLN A 71 -0.62 -25.99 -15.56
C GLN A 71 0.52 -26.19 -14.54
N ILE A 72 1.48 -27.07 -14.82
CA ILE A 72 2.64 -27.26 -13.94
C ILE A 72 3.47 -25.97 -13.84
N ARG A 73 3.64 -25.26 -14.97
CA ARG A 73 4.36 -23.98 -14.99
C ARG A 73 3.61 -22.92 -14.18
N ASP A 74 2.31 -22.76 -14.42
CA ASP A 74 1.50 -21.72 -13.80
C ASP A 74 1.36 -21.94 -12.29
N VAL A 75 1.12 -23.18 -11.85
CA VAL A 75 1.08 -23.54 -10.42
C VAL A 75 2.44 -23.28 -9.76
N LYS A 76 3.55 -23.56 -10.44
CA LYS A 76 4.89 -23.25 -9.93
C LYS A 76 5.11 -21.74 -9.80
N GLU A 77 4.78 -20.96 -10.82
CA GLU A 77 4.89 -19.50 -10.78
C GLU A 77 4.06 -18.91 -9.63
N LEU A 78 2.80 -19.35 -9.48
CA LEU A 78 1.93 -18.97 -8.36
C LEU A 78 2.52 -19.36 -7.00
N SER A 79 3.07 -20.56 -6.88
CA SER A 79 3.73 -21.02 -5.65
C SER A 79 4.96 -20.18 -5.30
N ASP A 80 5.77 -19.83 -6.30
CA ASP A 80 6.93 -18.95 -6.13
C ASP A 80 6.49 -17.56 -5.64
N HIS A 81 5.40 -17.02 -6.18
CA HIS A 81 4.80 -15.75 -5.73
C HIS A 81 4.27 -15.83 -4.30
N VAL A 82 3.51 -16.88 -3.95
CA VAL A 82 3.01 -17.08 -2.58
C VAL A 82 4.16 -17.21 -1.59
N THR A 83 5.23 -17.90 -1.95
CA THR A 83 6.41 -18.04 -1.09
C THR A 83 7.08 -16.69 -0.83
N ARG A 84 7.22 -15.85 -1.86
CA ARG A 84 7.74 -14.47 -1.70
C ARG A 84 6.84 -13.61 -0.84
N LEU A 85 5.52 -13.68 -1.05
CA LEU A 85 4.55 -12.95 -0.23
C LEU A 85 4.59 -13.42 1.23
N LYS A 86 4.60 -14.73 1.48
CA LYS A 86 4.76 -15.30 2.83
C LYS A 86 6.05 -14.82 3.50
N ARG A 87 7.16 -14.72 2.76
CA ARG A 87 8.43 -14.19 3.28
C ARG A 87 8.33 -12.71 3.65
N ASN A 88 7.58 -11.91 2.88
CA ASN A 88 7.32 -10.51 3.21
C ASN A 88 6.31 -10.35 4.36
N VAL A 89 5.43 -11.34 4.57
CA VAL A 89 4.48 -11.42 5.69
C VAL A 89 5.12 -12.07 6.93
N ALA A 90 6.28 -12.71 6.82
CA ALA A 90 7.06 -13.16 7.97
C ALA A 90 7.54 -11.95 8.78
N GLU A 91 7.73 -12.13 10.10
CA GLU A 91 8.30 -11.09 10.96
C GLU A 91 9.67 -10.67 10.41
N SER A 92 9.92 -9.36 10.38
CA SER A 92 11.22 -8.85 9.97
C SER A 92 12.31 -9.43 10.87
N GLN A 93 13.36 -9.98 10.28
CA GLN A 93 14.53 -10.45 11.02
C GLN A 93 15.26 -9.32 11.78
N ILE A 94 14.91 -8.07 11.50
CA ILE A 94 15.48 -6.85 12.09
C ILE A 94 14.45 -6.14 12.99
N ARG A 95 13.30 -6.75 13.33
CA ARG A 95 12.30 -6.11 14.22
C ARG A 95 12.87 -5.93 15.63
N GLN A 96 13.58 -4.82 15.83
CA GLN A 96 14.29 -4.50 17.07
C GLN A 96 13.40 -3.62 17.95
N ASN A 97 12.71 -4.25 18.88
CA ASN A 97 11.89 -3.57 19.89
C ASN A 97 10.86 -2.59 19.27
N LEU A 98 10.32 -2.92 18.09
CA LEU A 98 9.29 -2.10 17.43
C LEU A 98 7.90 -2.60 17.84
N HIS A 99 7.33 -1.93 18.84
CA HIS A 99 5.97 -2.22 19.31
C HIS A 99 4.95 -1.96 18.19
N PRO A 100 3.88 -2.77 18.03
CA PRO A 100 2.88 -2.58 16.99
C PRO A 100 2.25 -1.17 16.98
N GLU A 101 2.08 -0.56 18.15
CA GLU A 101 1.57 0.81 18.27
C GLU A 101 2.55 1.85 17.69
N ILE A 102 3.86 1.62 17.81
CA ILE A 102 4.90 2.49 17.22
C ILE A 102 4.96 2.29 15.71
N GLU A 103 4.86 1.04 15.25
CA GLU A 103 4.74 0.73 13.81
C GLU A 103 3.52 1.45 13.20
N PHE A 104 2.38 1.39 13.87
CA PHE A 104 1.18 2.13 13.46
C PHE A 104 1.40 3.66 13.50
N ALA A 105 2.02 4.18 14.55
CA ALA A 105 2.33 5.61 14.70
C ALA A 105 3.18 6.14 13.55
N ILE A 106 4.22 5.41 13.14
CA ILE A 106 5.10 5.80 12.02
C ILE A 106 4.30 5.84 10.70
N ASN A 107 3.43 4.86 10.45
CA ASN A 107 2.55 4.87 9.27
C ASN A 107 1.58 6.04 9.31
N ASN A 108 1.02 6.36 10.49
CA ASN A 108 0.09 7.46 10.68
C ASN A 108 0.74 8.83 10.43
N ILE A 109 1.97 9.05 10.91
CA ILE A 109 2.74 10.26 10.61
C ILE A 109 3.05 10.33 9.11
N THR A 110 3.55 9.24 8.52
CA THR A 110 3.84 9.16 7.09
C THR A 110 2.63 9.58 6.25
N ASN A 111 1.43 9.12 6.61
CA ASN A 111 0.19 9.51 5.94
C ASN A 111 -0.15 11.00 6.11
N SER A 112 0.16 11.59 7.27
CA SER A 112 -0.04 13.02 7.54
C SER A 112 0.93 13.89 6.75
N GLU A 113 2.18 13.45 6.60
CA GLU A 113 3.18 14.12 5.74
C GLU A 113 2.77 14.09 4.27
N PHE A 114 2.24 12.96 3.79
CA PHE A 114 1.68 12.90 2.45
C PHE A 114 0.45 13.80 2.27
N MET A 115 -0.40 13.92 3.30
CA MET A 115 -1.53 14.86 3.29
C MET A 115 -1.05 16.30 3.15
N ALA A 116 -0.02 16.70 3.91
CA ALA A 116 0.60 18.01 3.78
C ALA A 116 1.22 18.19 2.40
N TYR A 117 1.97 17.20 1.90
CA TYR A 117 2.56 17.20 0.56
C TYR A 117 1.50 17.50 -0.52
N TYR A 118 0.38 16.77 -0.53
CA TYR A 118 -0.70 17.00 -1.50
C TYR A 118 -1.36 18.38 -1.38
N PHE A 119 -1.38 18.97 -0.19
CA PHE A 119 -1.83 20.35 -0.01
C PHE A 119 -0.85 21.34 -0.66
N TYR A 120 0.44 21.26 -0.31
CA TYR A 120 1.46 22.17 -0.80
C TYR A 120 1.82 21.97 -2.28
N GLU A 121 1.55 20.79 -2.85
CA GLU A 121 1.71 20.53 -4.28
C GLU A 121 0.79 21.45 -5.11
N GLN A 122 -0.41 21.74 -4.58
CA GLN A 122 -1.34 22.70 -5.21
C GLN A 122 -0.77 24.13 -5.22
N MET A 123 0.18 24.43 -4.34
CA MET A 123 0.88 25.71 -4.24
C MET A 123 2.31 25.65 -4.82
N ARG A 124 2.72 24.50 -5.39
CA ARG A 124 4.08 24.24 -5.91
C ARG A 124 5.20 24.47 -4.88
N SER A 125 4.95 24.11 -3.61
CA SER A 125 5.87 24.33 -2.49
C SER A 125 6.13 23.05 -1.67
N ALA A 126 6.09 21.87 -2.31
CA ALA A 126 5.99 20.58 -1.61
C ALA A 126 7.27 19.73 -1.57
N ASP A 127 8.37 20.17 -2.22
CA ASP A 127 9.56 19.33 -2.45
C ASP A 127 10.18 18.79 -1.15
N ASP A 128 10.15 19.59 -0.09
CA ASP A 128 10.72 19.22 1.21
C ASP A 128 9.86 18.17 1.95
N LEU A 129 8.54 18.12 1.73
CA LEU A 129 7.62 17.23 2.43
C LEU A 129 7.71 15.78 1.95
N MET A 130 7.91 15.57 0.65
CA MET A 130 8.17 14.24 0.10
C MET A 130 9.45 13.64 0.72
N ARG A 131 10.46 14.49 1.00
CA ARG A 131 11.68 14.07 1.71
C ARG A 131 11.37 13.68 3.15
N VAL A 132 10.50 14.40 3.85
CA VAL A 132 10.07 14.08 5.22
C VAL A 132 9.32 12.74 5.26
N ALA A 133 8.29 12.56 4.43
CA ALA A 133 7.54 11.31 4.34
C ALA A 133 8.45 10.10 4.07
N ARG A 134 9.44 10.26 3.17
CA ARG A 134 10.43 9.23 2.88
C ARG A 134 11.30 8.88 4.09
N LYS A 135 11.73 9.87 4.89
CA LYS A 135 12.50 9.61 6.12
C LYS A 135 11.72 8.72 7.09
N PHE A 136 10.41 8.93 7.24
CA PHE A 136 9.56 8.07 8.09
C PHE A 136 9.42 6.66 7.52
N MET A 137 9.20 6.51 6.21
CA MET A 137 9.15 5.20 5.55
C MET A 137 10.47 4.43 5.70
N GLU A 138 11.60 5.10 5.53
CA GLU A 138 12.92 4.52 5.75
C GLU A 138 13.13 4.13 7.21
N TYR A 139 12.69 4.97 8.15
CA TYR A 139 12.77 4.68 9.58
C TYR A 139 11.94 3.45 9.96
N GLN A 140 10.72 3.33 9.43
CA GLN A 140 9.86 2.15 9.59
C GLN A 140 10.60 0.88 9.13
N ASN A 141 11.14 0.90 7.92
CA ASN A 141 11.88 -0.22 7.35
C ASN A 141 13.14 -0.56 8.16
N LYS A 142 13.89 0.46 8.61
CA LYS A 142 15.08 0.29 9.47
C LYS A 142 14.76 -0.37 10.81
N ARG A 143 13.61 -0.05 11.40
CA ARG A 143 13.11 -0.68 12.64
C ARG A 143 12.45 -2.04 12.42
N GLY A 144 12.39 -2.51 11.17
CA GLY A 144 11.77 -3.78 10.79
C GLY A 144 10.25 -3.77 10.76
N GLY A 145 9.63 -2.59 10.72
CA GLY A 145 8.19 -2.41 10.53
C GLY A 145 7.79 -2.44 9.06
N ARG A 146 6.48 -2.43 8.80
CA ARG A 146 5.90 -2.38 7.46
C ARG A 146 5.31 -1.02 7.18
N VAL A 147 5.67 -0.46 6.04
CA VAL A 147 5.03 0.75 5.52
C VAL A 147 3.65 0.39 5.00
N ILE A 148 2.61 0.97 5.60
CA ILE A 148 1.22 0.84 5.17
C ILE A 148 0.70 2.24 4.93
N LEU A 149 0.47 2.57 3.66
CA LEU A 149 -0.17 3.82 3.27
C LEU A 149 -1.68 3.62 3.28
N SER A 150 -2.40 4.58 3.85
CA SER A 150 -3.87 4.60 3.88
C SER A 150 -4.39 5.70 2.97
N ASP A 151 -5.66 5.63 2.62
CA ASP A 151 -6.28 6.70 1.83
C ASP A 151 -6.15 8.06 2.52
N ILE A 152 -5.74 9.06 1.75
CA ILE A 152 -5.63 10.43 2.19
C ILE A 152 -6.84 11.17 1.65
N SER A 153 -7.59 11.80 2.56
CA SER A 153 -8.68 12.69 2.16
C SER A 153 -8.10 13.86 1.38
N ALA A 154 -8.36 13.89 0.07
CA ALA A 154 -7.88 14.97 -0.78
C ALA A 154 -8.47 16.30 -0.31
N PHE A 155 -7.62 17.31 -0.17
CA PHE A 155 -8.13 18.68 -0.10
C PHE A 155 -8.86 19.01 -1.40
N PRO A 156 -10.02 19.68 -1.33
CA PRO A 156 -10.70 20.15 -2.52
C PRO A 156 -9.74 20.96 -3.38
N ARG A 157 -9.62 20.60 -4.66
CA ARG A 157 -8.79 21.36 -5.59
C ARG A 157 -9.29 22.79 -5.65
N ARG A 158 -8.39 23.74 -5.41
CA ARG A 158 -8.69 25.18 -5.54
C ARG A 158 -7.84 25.78 -6.64
N ASP A 159 -8.47 26.53 -7.55
CA ASP A 159 -7.79 27.13 -8.70
C ASP A 159 -7.01 28.40 -8.33
N SER A 160 -7.37 29.05 -7.23
CA SER A 160 -6.69 30.25 -6.74
C SER A 160 -6.81 30.39 -5.22
N TRP A 161 -5.78 30.95 -4.61
CA TRP A 161 -5.74 31.36 -3.20
C TRP A 161 -5.33 32.83 -3.12
N THR A 162 -5.96 33.60 -2.24
CA THR A 162 -5.33 34.86 -1.79
C THR A 162 -4.13 34.54 -0.90
N PRO A 163 -3.09 35.40 -0.84
CA PRO A 163 -1.93 35.16 0.03
C PRO A 163 -2.33 34.90 1.50
N LEU A 164 -3.29 35.68 2.01
CA LEU A 164 -3.78 35.55 3.39
C LEU A 164 -4.49 34.21 3.63
N GLU A 165 -5.37 33.77 2.71
CA GLU A 165 -6.03 32.47 2.81
C GLU A 165 -5.03 31.31 2.69
N ALA A 166 -4.03 31.43 1.80
CA ALA A 166 -2.99 30.42 1.63
C ALA A 166 -2.23 30.21 2.93
N ILE A 167 -1.69 31.29 3.52
CA ILE A 167 -0.95 31.21 4.78
C ILE A 167 -1.84 30.72 5.93
N ALA A 168 -3.09 31.18 6.01
CA ALA A 168 -4.01 30.71 7.04
C ALA A 168 -4.24 29.20 6.95
N LYS A 169 -4.35 28.68 5.73
CA LYS A 169 -4.55 27.26 5.50
C LYS A 169 -3.27 26.45 5.73
N SER A 170 -2.11 26.97 5.34
CA SER A 170 -0.79 26.40 5.67
C SER A 170 -0.61 26.25 7.17
N ILE A 171 -0.86 27.30 7.97
CA ILE A 171 -0.77 27.23 9.43
C ILE A 171 -1.67 26.12 9.98
N TRP A 172 -2.90 25.98 9.46
CA TRP A 172 -3.80 24.93 9.90
C TRP A 172 -3.29 23.52 9.56
N VAL A 173 -2.67 23.34 8.38
CA VAL A 173 -2.06 22.06 7.97
C VAL A 173 -0.87 21.71 8.87
N GLU A 174 0.05 22.65 9.11
CA GLU A 174 1.21 22.41 9.98
C GLU A 174 0.80 22.19 11.43
N GLN A 175 -0.23 22.87 11.92
CA GLN A 175 -0.78 22.56 13.25
C GLN A 175 -1.31 21.13 13.35
N LEU A 176 -1.94 20.61 12.28
CA LEU A 176 -2.44 19.23 12.25
C LEU A 176 -1.28 18.22 12.24
N VAL A 177 -0.24 18.48 11.44
CA VAL A 177 0.99 17.65 11.40
C VAL A 177 1.70 17.66 12.75
N ASN A 178 1.96 18.84 13.31
CA ASN A 178 2.62 19.00 14.60
C ASN A 178 1.83 18.35 15.75
N GLN A 179 0.50 18.52 15.78
CA GLN A 179 -0.34 17.83 16.77
C GLN A 179 -0.23 16.30 16.67
N ASN A 180 -0.16 15.78 15.45
CA ASN A 180 0.05 14.35 15.24
C ASN A 180 1.43 13.91 15.75
N LEU A 181 2.50 14.63 15.40
CA LEU A 181 3.86 14.36 15.88
C LEU A 181 3.93 14.36 17.41
N LEU A 182 3.36 15.36 18.08
CA LEU A 182 3.31 15.44 19.54
C LEU A 182 2.54 14.27 20.16
N LYS A 183 1.40 13.90 19.57
CA LYS A 183 0.61 12.74 20.01
C LYS A 183 1.41 11.45 19.91
N GLN A 184 2.10 11.22 18.79
CA GLN A 184 2.93 10.03 18.61
C GLN A 184 4.18 10.06 19.50
N ASN A 185 4.75 11.23 19.80
CA ASN A 185 5.85 11.35 20.74
C ASN A 185 5.43 11.00 22.17
N ALA A 186 4.26 11.49 22.62
CA ALA A 186 3.71 11.10 23.93
C ALA A 186 3.46 9.58 24.01
N LEU A 187 3.00 8.97 22.91
CA LEU A 187 2.89 7.50 22.80
C LEU A 187 4.26 6.82 22.94
N ALA A 188 5.28 7.31 22.23
CA ALA A 188 6.64 6.81 22.29
C ALA A 188 7.21 6.83 23.71
N GLU A 189 7.01 7.94 24.43
CA GLU A 189 7.43 8.10 25.83
C GLU A 189 6.70 7.13 26.76
N SER A 190 5.38 6.94 26.58
CA SER A 190 4.58 6.04 27.41
C SER A 190 5.02 4.57 27.28
N ILE A 191 5.39 4.15 26.06
CA ILE A 191 5.88 2.80 25.74
C ILE A 191 7.39 2.69 25.98
N LYS A 192 8.06 3.80 26.33
CA LYS A 192 9.50 3.89 26.56
C LYS A 192 10.35 3.52 25.33
N ASP A 193 9.86 3.84 24.13
CA ASP A 193 10.67 3.77 22.90
C ASP A 193 11.48 5.07 22.73
N SER A 194 12.59 5.14 23.46
CA SER A 194 13.49 6.31 23.43
C SER A 194 14.07 6.57 22.04
N HIS A 195 14.23 5.54 21.21
CA HIS A 195 14.78 5.69 19.86
C HIS A 195 13.76 6.34 18.92
N PHE A 196 12.47 6.05 19.09
CA PHE A 196 11.41 6.74 18.34
C PHE A 196 11.16 8.15 18.85
N SER A 197 11.09 8.36 20.17
CA SER A 197 10.97 9.71 20.73
C SER A 197 12.12 10.64 20.30
N ASN A 198 13.36 10.16 20.36
CA ASN A 198 14.52 10.92 19.88
C ASN A 198 14.51 11.15 18.36
N PHE A 199 13.91 10.24 17.58
CA PHE A 199 13.75 10.46 16.14
C PHE A 199 12.73 11.56 15.85
N LEU A 200 11.61 11.60 16.58
CA LEU A 200 10.54 12.60 16.42
C LEU A 200 10.96 14.01 16.84
N SER A 201 11.86 14.16 17.82
CA SER A 201 12.26 15.46 18.35
C SER A 201 12.79 16.41 17.28
N ASN A 202 13.52 15.90 16.28
CA ASN A 202 14.04 16.72 15.17
C ASN A 202 12.89 17.33 14.34
N PHE A 203 11.87 16.54 14.02
CA PHE A 203 10.72 17.01 13.24
C PHE A 203 9.85 17.96 14.04
N ILE A 204 9.65 17.70 15.34
CA ILE A 204 8.92 18.62 16.22
C ILE A 204 9.60 19.99 16.29
N ASN A 205 10.94 20.02 16.32
CA ASN A 205 11.70 21.27 16.29
C ASN A 205 11.57 21.99 14.93
N GLU A 206 11.61 21.25 13.82
CA GLU A 206 11.37 21.80 12.48
C GLU A 206 9.97 22.43 12.38
N GLU A 207 8.92 21.75 12.86
CA GLU A 207 7.54 22.26 12.87
C GLU A 207 7.38 23.57 13.65
N VAL A 208 8.08 23.72 14.79
CA VAL A 208 8.04 24.97 15.58
C VAL A 208 8.61 26.15 14.78
N ILE A 209 9.67 25.90 14.00
CA ILE A 209 10.29 26.91 13.15
C ILE A 209 9.32 27.30 12.02
N VAL A 210 8.79 26.31 11.30
CA VAL A 210 7.84 26.54 10.18
C VAL A 210 6.61 27.31 10.65
N LEU A 211 6.00 26.90 11.77
CA LEU A 211 4.84 27.59 12.32
C LEU A 211 5.14 29.04 12.71
N LYS A 212 6.35 29.32 13.21
CA LYS A 212 6.79 30.67 13.55
C LYS A 212 6.91 31.54 12.30
N GLU A 213 7.56 31.02 11.25
CA GLU A 213 7.74 31.72 9.98
C GLU A 213 6.39 32.04 9.32
N LEU A 214 5.48 31.07 9.27
CA LEU A 214 4.13 31.29 8.74
C LEU A 214 3.33 32.32 9.55
N ALA A 215 3.45 32.30 10.88
CA ALA A 215 2.78 33.29 11.74
C ALA A 215 3.34 34.71 11.54
N ASP A 216 4.64 34.85 11.32
CA ASP A 216 5.27 36.13 11.02
C ASP A 216 4.82 36.67 9.66
N HIS A 217 4.76 35.80 8.63
CA HIS A 217 4.25 36.18 7.31
C HIS A 217 2.77 36.57 7.36
N MET A 218 1.95 35.84 8.11
CA MET A 218 0.55 36.19 8.35
C MET A 218 0.43 37.60 8.92
N THR A 219 1.21 37.91 9.95
CA THR A 219 1.20 39.23 10.60
C THR A 219 1.66 40.34 9.65
N GLN A 220 2.67 40.07 8.82
CA GLN A 220 3.15 41.02 7.82
C GLN A 220 2.09 41.32 6.76
N LEU A 221 1.43 40.29 6.21
CA LEU A 221 0.35 40.46 5.24
C LEU A 221 -0.84 41.22 5.82
N GLN A 222 -1.27 40.88 7.04
CA GLN A 222 -2.35 41.58 7.73
C GLN A 222 -2.03 43.08 7.94
N ARG A 223 -0.77 43.41 8.20
CA ARG A 223 -0.32 44.81 8.36
C ARG A 223 -0.21 45.54 7.03
N ALA A 224 0.19 44.86 5.97
CA ALA A 224 0.37 45.44 4.64
C ALA A 224 -0.98 45.80 3.99
N GLY A 225 -2.02 45.02 4.28
CA GLY A 225 -3.34 45.18 3.68
C GLY A 225 -3.37 44.78 2.19
N PRO A 226 -4.56 44.77 1.56
CA PRO A 226 -4.69 44.35 0.17
C PRO A 226 -4.04 45.34 -0.81
N GLY A 227 -3.46 44.84 -1.90
CA GLY A 227 -2.88 45.66 -2.98
C GLY A 227 -1.35 45.58 -3.08
N ILE A 228 -0.66 46.71 -3.21
CA ILE A 228 0.81 46.75 -3.42
C ILE A 228 1.57 46.05 -2.28
N GLY A 229 1.01 45.99 -1.07
CA GLY A 229 1.61 45.32 0.07
C GLY A 229 1.68 43.78 -0.02
N GLU A 230 1.02 43.17 -1.02
CA GLU A 230 0.97 41.71 -1.22
C GLU A 230 1.96 41.21 -2.30
N TYR A 231 2.54 42.10 -3.11
CA TYR A 231 3.44 41.80 -4.24
C TYR A 231 4.89 42.16 -3.93
#